data_AF-A0A9E0YLE0-F1
#
_entry.id   AF-A0A9E0YLE0-F1
#
_cell.length_a   1.000
_cell.length_b   1.000
_cell.length_c   1.000
_cell.angle_alpha   90.00
_cell.angle_beta   90.00
_cell.angle_gamma   90.00
#
_symmetry.space_group_name_H-M   'P 1'
#
loop_
_entity.id
_entity.type
_entity.pdbx_description
1 polymer ?
#
loop_
_entity_poly.entity_id
_entity_poly.type
_entity_poly.pdbx_seq_one_letter_code
_entity_poly.pdbx_strand_id
1 'polypeptide(L)' 'MPSDEEKLKKLKSLLDYGINHNEEHQEEMKEWAETAKKLDFPGAYDLLISASDELDQVTDYLRQALEELKENGG' A
#
# COMPACT_ATOMS: atom_id res chain seq x y z
N MET A 1 8.57 10.63 27.06
CA MET A 1 8.90 10.09 25.73
C MET A 1 8.42 8.66 25.70
N PRO A 2 7.81 8.17 24.61
CA PRO A 2 7.36 6.79 24.53
C PRO A 2 8.55 5.82 24.67
N SER A 3 8.32 4.66 25.29
CA SER A 3 9.28 3.57 25.38
C SER A 3 9.55 2.96 24.00
N ASP A 4 10.61 2.18 23.87
CA ASP A 4 10.92 1.49 22.61
C ASP A 4 9.85 0.44 22.27
N GLU A 5 9.24 -0.19 23.27
CA GLU A 5 8.09 -1.09 23.10
C GLU A 5 6.85 -0.34 22.57
N GLU A 6 6.56 0.86 23.10
CA GLU A 6 5.46 1.70 22.62
C GLU A 6 5.69 2.17 21.18
N LYS A 7 6.94 2.52 20.83
CA LYS A 7 7.33 2.88 19.46
C LYS A 7 7.16 1.70 18.50
N LEU A 8 7.62 0.50 18.91
CA LEU A 8 7.50 -0.72 18.10
C LEU A 8 6.04 -1.09 17.87
N LYS A 9 5.22 -1.07 18.92
CA LYS A 9 3.77 -1.33 18.82
C LYS A 9 3.10 -0.33 17.88
N LYS A 10 3.42 0.96 18.01
CA LYS A 10 2.89 2.01 17.13
C LYS A 10 3.32 1.78 15.68
N LEU A 11 4.59 1.44 15.42
CA LEU A 11 5.08 1.18 14.07
C LEU A 11 4.35 -0.01 13.43
N LYS A 12 4.17 -1.12 14.16
CA LYS A 12 3.40 -2.28 13.69
C LYS A 12 1.97 -1.90 13.29
N SER A 13 1.27 -1.13 14.12
CA SER A 13 -0.09 -0.65 13.81
C SER A 13 -0.13 0.29 12.60
N LEU A 14 0.90 1.13 12.40
CA LEU A 14 0.97 2.02 11.25
C LEU A 14 1.21 1.25 9.95
N LEU A 15 2.05 0.21 9.98
CA LEU A 15 2.29 -0.65 8.83
C LEU A 15 1.03 -1.43 8.45
N ASP A 16 0.35 -2.01 9.43
CA ASP A 16 -0.91 -2.73 9.22
C ASP A 16 -1.99 -1.83 8.59
N TYR A 17 -2.14 -0.62 9.12
CA TYR A 17 -3.03 0.39 8.54
C TYR A 17 -2.62 0.80 7.12
N GLY A 18 -1.32 1.04 6.90
CA GLY A 18 -0.80 1.45 5.59
C GLY A 18 -0.97 0.38 4.52
N ILE A 19 -0.83 -0.91 4.87
CA ILE A 19 -1.07 -2.03 3.95
C ILE A 19 -2.53 -2.02 3.50
N ASN A 20 -3.47 -2.01 4.45
CA ASN A 20 -4.91 -2.01 4.13
C ASN A 20 -5.29 -0.78 3.29
N HIS A 21 -4.75 0.39 3.62
CA HIS A 21 -5.07 1.62 2.89
C HIS A 21 -4.49 1.62 1.47
N ASN A 22 -3.30 1.04 1.28
CA ASN A 22 -2.75 0.89 -0.06
C ASN A 22 -3.58 -0.07 -0.91
N GLU A 23 -4.06 -1.18 -0.34
CA GLU A 23 -4.95 -2.12 -1.04
C GLU A 23 -6.23 -1.42 -1.54
N GLU A 24 -6.85 -0.58 -0.70
CA GLU A 24 -7.99 0.26 -1.11
C GLU A 24 -7.62 1.19 -2.29
N HIS A 25 -6.48 1.88 -2.20
CA HIS A 25 -6.02 2.76 -3.28
C HIS A 25 -5.70 2.01 -4.58
N GLN A 26 -5.20 0.78 -4.52
CA GLN A 26 -4.98 -0.04 -5.72
C GLN A 26 -6.29 -0.33 -6.45
N GLU A 27 -7.35 -0.66 -5.70
CA GLU A 27 -8.68 -0.88 -6.24
C GLU A 27 -9.25 0.40 -6.86
N GLU A 28 -9.16 1.53 -6.16
CA GLU A 28 -9.57 2.85 -6.68
C GLU A 28 -8.85 3.22 -7.97
N MET A 29 -7.53 3.00 -8.05
CA MET A 29 -6.74 3.27 -9.26
C MET A 29 -7.21 2.43 -10.44
N LYS A 30 -7.56 1.15 -10.22
CA LYS A 30 -8.12 0.27 -11.26
C LYS A 30 -9.50 0.77 -11.72
N GLU A 31 -10.35 1.23 -10.81
CA GLU A 31 -11.65 1.83 -11.16
C GLU A 31 -11.50 3.11 -11.99
N TRP A 32 -10.53 3.96 -11.62
CA TRP A 32 -10.22 5.17 -12.39
C TRP A 32 -9.64 4.83 -13.76
N ALA A 33 -8.80 3.81 -13.86
CA ALA A 33 -8.26 3.32 -15.14
C ALA A 33 -9.41 2.89 -16.06
N GLU A 34 -10.33 2.06 -15.56
CA GLU A 34 -11.50 1.63 -16.34
C GLU A 34 -12.39 2.80 -16.77
N THR A 35 -12.49 3.84 -15.95
CA THR A 35 -13.18 5.08 -16.33
C THR A 35 -12.43 5.81 -17.46
N ALA A 36 -11.11 5.96 -17.36
CA ALA A 36 -10.28 6.57 -18.40
C ALA A 36 -10.38 5.82 -19.74
N LYS A 37 -10.41 4.48 -19.69
CA LYS A 37 -10.62 3.62 -20.85
C LYS A 37 -11.97 3.86 -21.52
N LYS A 38 -13.05 3.95 -20.73
CA LYS A 38 -14.42 4.26 -21.24
C LYS A 38 -14.53 5.64 -21.87
N LEU A 39 -13.65 6.57 -21.49
CA LEU A 39 -13.59 7.94 -22.00
C LEU A 39 -12.57 8.12 -23.14
N ASP A 40 -12.06 7.04 -23.72
CA ASP A 40 -11.07 7.04 -24.80
C ASP A 40 -9.74 7.76 -24.46
N PHE A 41 -9.30 7.69 -23.20
CA PHE A 41 -7.99 8.18 -22.74
C PHE A 41 -7.01 7.02 -22.42
N PRO A 42 -6.46 6.32 -23.43
CA PRO A 42 -5.62 5.15 -23.20
C PRO A 42 -4.32 5.46 -22.44
N GLY A 43 -3.73 6.63 -22.66
CA GLY A 43 -2.52 7.02 -21.89
C GLY A 43 -2.78 7.22 -20.40
N ALA A 44 -3.97 7.68 -20.02
CA ALA A 44 -4.34 7.79 -18.60
C ALA A 44 -4.65 6.40 -18.00
N TYR A 45 -5.26 5.51 -18.78
CA TYR A 45 -5.44 4.10 -18.39
C TYR A 45 -4.09 3.44 -18.07
N ASP A 46 -3.12 3.51 -18.98
CA ASP A 46 -1.81 2.87 -18.81
C ASP A 46 -1.07 3.42 -17.57
N LEU A 47 -1.13 4.74 -17.33
CA LEU A 47 -0.53 5.37 -16.15
C LEU A 47 -1.20 4.94 -14.84
N LEU A 48 -2.53 4.80 -14.82
CA LEU A 48 -3.27 4.39 -13.62
C LEU A 48 -3.06 2.91 -13.28
N ILE A 49 -2.98 2.04 -14.30
CA ILE A 49 -2.59 0.64 -14.10
C ILE A 49 -1.16 0.57 -13.55
N SER A 50 -0.22 1.30 -14.16
CA SER A 50 1.16 1.34 -13.68
C SER A 50 1.26 1.85 -12.23
N ALA A 51 0.46 2.86 -11.86
CA ALA A 51 0.41 3.35 -10.49
C ALA A 51 -0.12 2.29 -9.49
N SER A 52 -1.12 1.51 -9.90
CA SER A 52 -1.65 0.39 -9.10
C SER A 52 -0.61 -0.71 -8.88
N ASP A 53 0.14 -1.05 -9.94
CA ASP A 53 1.21 -2.07 -9.88
C ASP A 53 2.38 -1.63 -9.00
N GLU A 54 2.83 -0.37 -9.12
CA GLU A 54 3.89 0.19 -8.26
C GLU A 54 3.45 0.24 -6.79
N LEU A 55 2.17 0.56 -6.53
CA LEU A 55 1.62 0.55 -5.17
C LEU A 55 1.54 -0.87 -4.59
N ASP A 56 1.37 -1.90 -5.43
CA ASP A 56 1.46 -3.31 -5.01
C ASP A 56 2.84 -3.63 -4.47
N GLN A 57 3.86 -3.23 -5.23
CA GLN A 57 5.24 -3.45 -4.84
C GLN A 57 5.58 -2.72 -3.52
N VAL A 58 5.10 -1.49 -3.34
CA VAL A 58 5.23 -0.76 -2.07
C VAL A 58 4.57 -1.54 -0.93
N THR A 59 3.37 -2.06 -1.16
CA THR A 59 2.59 -2.80 -0.16
C THR A 59 3.30 -4.10 0.24
N ASP A 60 3.92 -4.81 -0.70
CA ASP A 60 4.75 -5.98 -0.42
C ASP A 60 5.95 -5.67 0.47
N TYR A 61 6.63 -4.54 0.26
CA TYR A 61 7.71 -4.12 1.16
C TYR A 61 7.19 -3.80 2.57
N LEU A 62 5.99 -3.21 2.70
CA LEU A 62 5.39 -2.97 4.02
C LEU A 62 5.03 -4.29 4.73
N ARG A 63 4.50 -5.28 3.99
CA ARG A 63 4.21 -6.62 4.52
C ARG A 63 5.48 -7.30 5.03
N GLN A 64 6.55 -7.29 4.25
CA GLN A 64 7.85 -7.84 4.64
C GLN A 64 8.42 -7.13 5.87
N ALA A 65 8.36 -5.80 5.92
CA ALA A 65 8.80 -5.04 7.08
C ALA A 65 7.98 -5.38 8.34
N LEU A 66 6.67 -5.55 8.21
CA LEU A 66 5.80 -5.94 9.32
C LEU A 66 6.10 -7.36 9.82
N GLU A 67 6.42 -8.29 8.92
CA GLU A 67 6.84 -9.64 9.25
C GLU A 67 8.15 -9.67 10.03
N GLU A 68 9.19 -8.97 9.54
CA GLU A 68 10.48 -8.81 10.23
C GLU A 68 10.32 -8.25 11.65
N LEU A 69 9.44 -7.25 11.83
CA LEU A 69 9.16 -6.67 13.14
C LEU A 69 8.39 -7.62 14.08
N LYS A 70 7.63 -8.58 13.54
CA LYS A 70 6.93 -9.61 14.32
C LYS A 70 7.87 -10.74 14.73
N GLU A 71 8.77 -11.17 13.85
CA GLU A 71 9.72 -12.26 14.11
C GLU A 71 10.89 -11.85 15.03
N ASN A 72 11.40 -10.62 14.88
CA ASN A 72 12.57 -10.13 15.62
C ASN A 72 12.23 -9.20 16.80
N GLY A 73 10.95 -9.06 17.15
CA GLY A 73 10.45 -8.08 18.12
C GLY A 73 9.72 -8.68 19.33
N GLY A 74 10.07 -9.91 19.73
CA GLY A 74 9.52 -10.64 20.89
C GLY A 74 10.56 -10.90 21.96
#